data_AF-A0A0W8EB82-F1
#
_entry.id   AF-A0A0W8EB82-F1
#
_cell.length_a   1.000
_cell.length_b   1.000
_cell.length_c   1.000
_cell.angle_alpha   90.00
_cell.angle_beta   90.00
_cell.angle_gamma   90.00
#
_symmetry.space_group_name_H-M   'P 1'
#
loop_
_entity.id
_entity.type
_entity.pdbx_description
1 polymer ?
#
loop_
_entity_poly.entity_id
_entity_poly.type
_entity_poly.pdbx_seq_one_letter_code
_entity_poly.pdbx_strand_id
1 'polypeptide(L)'
;MKPGEYLLSLLKEASDTQKTILFLRHSKRNSFAGIPDHLRPGVEITPEGRLMAREFGEALGQVTPGRRLFLAHTIARRCRMTAECICQGYSPASWFPMVEYPDEIGDPVLDPDAFIDLRERIGWQVLIRR
;
A
#
# COMPACT_ATOMS: atom_id res chain seq x y z
N MET A 1 -12.05 -5.06 17.20
CA MET A 1 -10.64 -5.06 16.75
C MET A 1 -10.56 -4.20 15.51
N LYS A 2 -9.73 -3.15 15.51
CA LYS A 2 -9.50 -2.37 14.29
C LYS A 2 -8.80 -3.27 13.26
N PRO A 3 -9.08 -3.19 11.95
CA PRO A 3 -8.46 -4.07 10.94
C PRO A 3 -6.93 -4.11 11.00
N GLY A 4 -6.28 -2.98 11.34
CA GLY A 4 -4.83 -2.92 11.51
C GLY A 4 -4.30 -3.76 12.68
N GLU A 5 -5.05 -3.88 13.78
CA GLU A 5 -4.63 -4.65 14.97
C GLU A 5 -4.56 -6.15 14.67
N TYR A 6 -5.53 -6.67 13.90
CA TYR A 6 -5.53 -8.08 13.49
C TYR A 6 -4.34 -8.41 12.59
N LEU A 7 -4.01 -7.52 11.63
CA LEU A 7 -2.86 -7.72 10.76
C LEU A 7 -1.54 -7.67 11.56
N LEU A 8 -1.45 -6.77 12.54
CA LEU A 8 -0.30 -6.69 13.44
C LEU A 8 -0.15 -7.95 14.31
N SER A 9 -1.24 -8.56 14.77
CA SER A 9 -1.16 -9.82 15.54
C SER A 9 -0.64 -10.97 14.67
N LEU A 10 -1.12 -11.08 13.43
CA LEU A 10 -0.59 -12.08 12.49
C LEU A 10 0.90 -11.89 12.21
N LEU A 11 1.36 -10.65 12.08
CA LEU A 11 2.77 -10.34 11.88
C LEU A 11 3.63 -10.68 13.09
N LYS A 12 3.09 -10.52 14.30
CA LYS A 12 3.78 -10.88 15.55
C LYS A 12 4.00 -12.39 15.67
N GLU A 13 3.08 -13.18 15.14
CA GLU A 13 3.12 -14.64 15.15
C GLU A 13 3.94 -15.22 13.98
N ALA A 14 4.18 -14.44 12.93
CA ALA A 14 4.94 -14.86 11.76
C ALA A 14 6.44 -15.06 12.09
N SER A 15 7.02 -16.16 11.60
CA SER A 15 8.44 -16.44 11.81
C SER A 15 9.34 -15.36 11.22
N ASP A 16 10.40 -15.00 11.93
CA ASP A 16 11.38 -13.99 11.50
C ASP A 16 12.14 -14.36 10.23
N THR A 17 12.23 -15.66 9.91
CA THR A 17 12.96 -16.18 8.74
C THR A 17 12.17 -16.12 7.43
N GLN A 18 10.86 -15.88 7.50
CA GLN A 18 10.00 -15.83 6.31
C GLN A 18 9.96 -14.42 5.70
N LYS A 19 9.83 -14.37 4.36
CA LYS A 19 9.50 -13.15 3.64
C LYS A 19 7.99 -12.95 3.71
N THR A 20 7.55 -11.81 4.23
CA THR A 20 6.13 -11.45 4.32
C THR A 20 5.80 -10.40 3.27
N ILE A 21 4.74 -10.63 2.50
CA ILE A 21 4.17 -9.65 1.57
C ILE A 21 2.83 -9.20 2.13
N LEU A 22 2.65 -7.89 2.29
CA LEU A 22 1.42 -7.28 2.78
C LEU A 22 0.76 -6.48 1.66
N PHE A 23 -0.50 -6.83 1.35
CA PHE A 23 -1.33 -6.06 0.45
C PHE A 23 -2.21 -5.12 1.27
N LEU A 24 -1.92 -3.82 1.18
CA LEU A 24 -2.62 -2.80 1.94
C LEU A 24 -3.45 -1.91 1.02
N ARG A 25 -4.68 -1.62 1.42
CA ARG A 25 -5.46 -0.54 0.83
C ARG A 25 -4.89 0.80 1.31
N HIS A 26 -4.90 1.82 0.44
CA HIS A 26 -4.55 3.18 0.83
C HIS A 26 -5.38 3.66 2.04
N SER A 27 -4.83 4.61 2.79
CA SER A 27 -5.50 5.20 3.96
C SER A 27 -6.72 6.05 3.57
N LYS A 28 -7.41 6.61 4.58
CA LYS A 28 -8.63 7.40 4.40
C LYS A 28 -8.42 8.56 3.43
N ARG A 29 -9.38 8.73 2.52
CA ARG A 29 -9.44 9.82 1.55
C ARG A 29 -10.85 10.40 1.51
N ASN A 30 -10.99 11.57 0.92
CA ASN A 30 -12.30 12.11 0.58
C ASN A 30 -12.97 11.27 -0.53
N SER A 31 -14.30 11.39 -0.62
CA SER A 31 -15.09 10.74 -1.65
C SER A 31 -14.63 11.14 -3.06
N PHE A 32 -14.84 10.25 -4.04
CA PHE A 32 -14.66 10.60 -5.45
C PHE A 32 -15.89 11.26 -6.07
N ALA A 33 -16.95 11.49 -5.30
CA ALA A 33 -18.16 12.14 -5.78
C ALA A 33 -17.82 13.50 -6.44
N GLY A 34 -18.20 13.66 -7.71
CA GLY A 34 -17.91 14.87 -8.49
C GLY A 34 -16.49 14.96 -9.07
N ILE A 35 -15.63 13.96 -8.87
CA ILE A 35 -14.26 13.94 -9.42
C ILE A 35 -14.23 13.14 -10.73
N PRO A 36 -13.87 13.77 -11.87
CA PRO A 36 -13.66 13.09 -13.15
C PRO A 36 -12.62 11.97 -13.05
N ASP A 37 -12.83 10.89 -13.79
CA ASP A 37 -12.02 9.66 -13.70
C ASP A 37 -10.53 9.91 -13.92
N HIS A 38 -10.18 10.74 -14.91
CA HIS A 38 -8.79 11.11 -15.21
C HIS A 38 -8.09 11.92 -14.11
N LEU A 39 -8.83 12.50 -13.15
CA LEU A 39 -8.27 13.24 -12.00
C LEU A 39 -8.20 12.39 -10.73
N ARG A 40 -8.92 11.26 -10.66
CA ARG A 40 -8.93 10.37 -9.49
C ARG A 40 -7.54 9.86 -9.08
N PRO A 41 -6.56 9.63 -9.98
CA PRO A 41 -5.22 9.20 -9.59
C PRO A 41 -4.49 10.25 -8.74
N GLY A 42 -4.77 11.54 -8.98
CA GLY A 42 -4.19 12.67 -8.25
C GLY A 42 -4.79 12.92 -6.86
N VAL A 43 -5.88 12.23 -6.49
CA VAL A 43 -6.55 12.43 -5.20
C VAL A 43 -5.67 11.93 -4.05
N GLU A 44 -5.52 12.78 -3.03
CA GLU A 44 -4.73 12.54 -1.82
C GLU A 44 -5.51 11.81 -0.72
N ILE A 45 -4.78 11.32 0.28
CA ILE A 45 -5.35 10.92 1.58
C ILE A 45 -5.61 12.14 2.47
N THR A 46 -6.58 12.03 3.37
CA THR A 46 -6.94 13.11 4.31
C THR A 46 -5.88 13.27 5.41
N PRO A 47 -5.87 14.38 6.17
CA PRO A 47 -4.99 14.52 7.34
C PRO A 47 -5.13 13.37 8.35
N GLU A 48 -6.36 12.94 8.63
CA GLU A 48 -6.64 11.74 9.43
C GLU A 48 -6.05 10.47 8.79
N GLY A 49 -6.15 10.34 7.46
CA GLY A 49 -5.52 9.25 6.72
C GLY A 49 -4.00 9.21 6.88
N ARG A 50 -3.34 10.37 6.88
CA ARG A 50 -1.89 10.48 7.12
C ARG A 50 -1.53 10.02 8.53
N LEU A 51 -2.28 10.47 9.54
CA LEU A 51 -2.07 10.07 10.93
C LEU A 51 -2.22 8.55 11.11
N MET A 52 -3.32 7.96 10.62
CA MET A 52 -3.54 6.52 10.72
C MET A 52 -2.43 5.70 10.04
N ALA A 53 -1.96 6.13 8.88
CA ALA A 53 -0.89 5.43 8.16
C ALA A 53 0.43 5.51 8.92
N ARG A 54 0.73 6.65 9.54
CA ARG A 54 1.90 6.83 10.39
C ARG A 54 1.83 5.97 11.65
N GLU A 55 0.72 6.00 12.38
CA GLU A 55 0.51 5.19 13.58
C GLU A 55 0.64 3.68 13.27
N PHE A 56 0.15 3.25 12.10
CA PHE A 56 0.35 1.89 11.63
C PHE A 56 1.84 1.57 11.42
N GLY A 57 2.60 2.48 10.81
CA GLY A 57 4.05 2.34 10.65
C GLY A 57 4.79 2.24 11.99
N GLU A 58 4.44 3.07 12.96
CA GLU A 58 5.01 3.03 14.32
C GLU A 58 4.75 1.68 14.98
N ALA A 59 3.51 1.18 14.92
CA ALA A 59 3.15 -0.13 15.46
C ALA A 59 3.85 -1.29 14.72
N LEU A 60 4.03 -1.19 13.40
CA LEU A 60 4.77 -2.18 12.61
C LEU A 60 6.22 -2.29 13.09
N GLY A 61 6.88 -1.16 13.38
CA GLY A 61 8.24 -1.11 13.90
C GLY A 61 8.39 -1.74 15.29
N GLN A 62 7.34 -1.66 16.11
CA GLN A 62 7.29 -2.31 17.43
C GLN A 62 7.08 -3.82 17.33
N VAL A 63 6.26 -4.28 16.39
CA VAL A 63 5.94 -5.71 16.23
C VAL A 63 7.05 -6.46 15.48
N THR A 64 7.75 -5.80 14.56
CA THR A 64 8.79 -6.41 13.72
C THR A 64 10.11 -5.63 13.79
N PRO A 65 10.71 -5.48 14.98
CA PRO A 65 11.89 -4.63 15.16
C PRO A 65 13.07 -5.11 14.30
N GLY A 66 13.72 -4.18 13.59
CA GLY A 66 14.90 -4.46 12.79
C GLY A 66 14.65 -5.21 11.48
N ARG A 67 13.39 -5.56 11.15
CA ARG A 67 13.09 -6.15 9.84
C ARG A 67 13.29 -5.12 8.73
N ARG A 68 13.88 -5.58 7.62
CA ARG A 68 14.05 -4.73 6.44
C ARG A 68 12.70 -4.56 5.76
N LEU A 69 12.21 -3.32 5.73
CA LEU A 69 10.98 -2.96 5.05
C LEU A 69 11.26 -2.59 3.59
N PHE A 70 10.47 -3.13 2.68
CA PHE A 70 10.39 -2.71 1.29
C PHE A 70 8.97 -2.21 1.04
N LEU A 71 8.84 -1.01 0.48
CA LEU A 71 7.55 -0.40 0.19
C LEU A 71 7.40 -0.25 -1.31
N ALA A 72 6.23 -0.66 -1.81
CA ALA A 72 5.80 -0.46 -3.18
C ALA A 72 4.39 0.13 -3.16
N HIS A 73 4.03 0.90 -4.18
CA HIS A 73 2.69 1.46 -4.30
C HIS A 73 2.26 1.48 -5.77
N THR A 74 0.96 1.59 -6.03
CA THR A 74 0.44 1.86 -7.38
C THR A 74 0.58 3.34 -7.72
N ILE A 75 0.41 3.71 -9.00
CA ILE A 75 0.56 5.09 -9.50
C ILE A 75 -0.31 6.14 -8.79
N ALA A 76 -1.42 5.73 -8.17
CA ALA A 76 -2.32 6.63 -7.48
C ALA A 76 -1.64 7.36 -6.31
N ARG A 77 -1.73 8.70 -6.27
CA ARG A 77 -1.08 9.57 -5.28
C ARG A 77 -1.41 9.18 -3.83
N ARG A 78 -2.67 8.84 -3.54
CA ARG A 78 -3.10 8.30 -2.24
C ARG A 78 -2.32 7.06 -1.76
N CYS A 79 -1.94 6.17 -2.67
CA CYS A 79 -1.18 4.96 -2.35
C CYS A 79 0.26 5.33 -1.96
N ARG A 80 0.91 6.17 -2.78
CA ARG A 80 2.23 6.75 -2.48
C ARG A 80 2.27 7.41 -1.11
N MET A 81 1.33 8.31 -0.84
CA MET A 81 1.28 9.04 0.43
C MET A 81 1.05 8.12 1.63
N THR A 82 0.26 7.05 1.45
CA THR A 82 0.07 6.06 2.51
C THR A 82 1.39 5.35 2.81
N ALA A 83 2.12 4.91 1.78
CA ALA A 83 3.43 4.27 1.94
C ALA A 83 4.45 5.23 2.59
N GLU A 84 4.49 6.49 2.18
CA GLU A 84 5.34 7.54 2.78
C GLU A 84 5.05 7.72 4.28
N CYS A 85 3.77 7.82 4.68
CA CYS A 85 3.41 7.95 6.08
C CYS A 85 3.77 6.69 6.89
N ILE A 86 3.57 5.49 6.35
CA ILE A 86 4.01 4.23 6.98
C ILE A 86 5.52 4.23 7.18
N CYS A 87 6.28 4.63 6.15
CA CYS A 87 7.73 4.75 6.19
C CYS A 87 8.18 5.70 7.32
N GLN A 88 7.57 6.88 7.40
CA GLN A 88 7.86 7.88 8.42
C GLN A 88 7.59 7.36 9.84
N GLY A 89 6.50 6.61 10.04
CA GLY A 89 6.19 6.00 11.33
C GLY A 89 7.15 4.85 11.69
N TYR A 90 7.49 4.01 10.71
CA TYR A 90 8.32 2.82 10.92
C TYR A 90 9.76 3.18 11.30
N SER A 91 10.35 4.16 10.63
CA SER A 91 11.66 4.70 11.02
C SER A 91 11.79 6.16 10.59
N PRO A 92 11.54 7.12 11.50
CA PRO A 92 11.59 8.55 11.18
C PRO A 92 12.94 9.03 10.66
N ALA A 93 14.02 8.32 10.98
CA ALA A 93 15.39 8.67 10.61
C ALA A 93 15.92 7.92 9.37
N SER A 94 15.15 6.98 8.81
CA SER A 94 15.61 6.16 7.68
C SER A 94 14.89 6.53 6.39
N TRP A 95 15.65 6.84 5.35
CA TRP A 95 15.13 6.87 3.99
C TRP A 95 15.08 5.44 3.46
N PHE A 96 13.88 4.94 3.16
CA PHE A 96 13.73 3.67 2.45
C PHE A 96 13.49 3.93 0.97
N PRO A 97 14.23 3.27 0.06
CA PRO A 97 13.90 3.31 -1.34
C PRO A 97 12.51 2.69 -1.52
N MET A 98 11.55 3.51 -1.96
CA MET A 98 10.26 3.02 -2.43
C MET A 98 10.46 2.41 -3.82
N VAL A 99 9.98 1.18 -4.00
CA VAL A 99 9.95 0.54 -5.31
C VAL A 99 8.90 1.28 -6.12
N GLU A 100 9.38 2.05 -7.10
CA GLU A 100 8.52 2.73 -8.05
C GLU A 100 7.78 1.69 -8.91
N TYR A 101 6.55 2.04 -9.26
CA TYR A 101 5.71 1.22 -10.11
C TYR A 101 6.25 1.21 -11.54
N PRO A 102 6.21 0.08 -12.27
CA PRO A 102 6.59 0.08 -13.67
C PRO A 102 5.56 0.87 -14.48
N ASP A 103 6.02 1.92 -15.17
CA ASP A 103 5.16 2.77 -16.03
C ASP A 103 4.37 1.95 -17.07
N GLU A 104 4.90 0.79 -17.45
CA GLU A 104 4.36 -0.17 -18.42
C GLU A 104 2.96 -0.70 -18.06
N ILE A 105 2.60 -0.71 -16.77
CA ILE A 105 1.29 -1.19 -16.33
C ILE A 105 0.23 -0.06 -16.41
N GLY A 106 0.64 1.21 -16.56
CA GLY A 106 -0.26 2.35 -16.68
C GLY A 106 -1.18 2.53 -15.47
N ASP A 107 -2.26 3.32 -15.63
CA ASP A 107 -3.32 3.41 -14.62
C ASP A 107 -4.43 2.38 -14.94
N PRO A 108 -4.66 1.37 -14.09
CA PRO A 108 -5.65 0.32 -14.34
C PRO A 108 -7.10 0.83 -14.36
N VAL A 109 -7.34 2.07 -13.94
CA VAL A 109 -8.64 2.75 -14.07
C VAL A 109 -8.80 3.38 -15.46
N LEU A 110 -7.70 3.84 -16.07
CA LEU A 110 -7.73 4.49 -17.38
C LEU A 110 -7.61 3.47 -18.52
N ASP A 111 -6.87 2.38 -18.30
CA ASP A 111 -6.69 1.29 -19.27
C ASP A 111 -6.94 -0.08 -18.60
N PRO A 112 -8.22 -0.43 -18.38
CA PRO A 112 -8.59 -1.68 -17.74
C PRO A 112 -8.20 -2.91 -18.58
N ASP A 113 -8.18 -2.78 -19.90
CA ASP A 113 -7.86 -3.88 -20.82
C ASP A 113 -6.37 -4.23 -20.75
N ALA A 114 -5.47 -3.23 -20.80
CA ALA A 114 -4.05 -3.45 -20.61
C ALA A 114 -3.73 -4.08 -19.24
N PHE A 115 -4.45 -3.67 -18.20
CA PHE A 115 -4.31 -4.27 -16.86
C PHE A 115 -4.79 -5.73 -16.82
N ILE A 116 -5.91 -6.06 -17.47
CA ILE A 116 -6.40 -7.44 -17.59
C ILE A 116 -5.38 -8.30 -18.35
N ASP A 117 -4.89 -7.83 -19.50
CA ASP A 117 -3.91 -8.56 -20.31
C ASP A 117 -2.62 -8.82 -19.54
N LEU A 118 -2.12 -7.81 -18.82
CA LEU A 118 -0.98 -8.00 -17.93
C LEU A 118 -1.26 -9.06 -16.88
N ARG A 119 -2.41 -8.96 -16.19
CA ARG A 119 -2.83 -9.88 -15.12
C ARG A 119 -2.87 -11.33 -15.61
N GLU A 120 -3.42 -11.56 -16.81
CA GLU A 120 -3.48 -12.88 -17.43
C GLU A 120 -2.06 -13.39 -17.78
N ARG A 121 -1.21 -12.51 -18.34
CA ARG A 121 0.17 -12.83 -18.72
C ARG A 121 1.04 -13.21 -17.52
N ILE A 122 0.88 -12.55 -16.38
CA ILE A 122 1.66 -12.81 -15.16
C ILE A 122 1.08 -13.96 -14.30
N GLY A 123 -0.05 -14.56 -14.71
CA GLY A 123 -0.60 -15.73 -14.04
C GLY A 123 -1.38 -15.43 -12.75
N TRP A 124 -1.84 -14.20 -12.53
CA TRP A 124 -2.53 -13.81 -11.28
C TRP A 124 -3.94 -14.38 -11.13
N GLN A 125 -4.50 -14.98 -12.18
CA GLN A 125 -5.83 -15.61 -12.18
C GLN A 125 -6.00 -16.64 -11.04
N VAL A 126 -4.94 -17.34 -10.63
CA VAL A 126 -4.98 -18.30 -9.51
C VAL A 126 -5.18 -17.65 -8.15
N LEU A 127 -4.90 -16.35 -7.99
CA LEU A 127 -5.07 -15.62 -6.73
C LEU A 127 -6.46 -14.98 -6.59
N ILE A 128 -7.19 -14.84 -7.69
CA ILE A 128 -8.48 -14.11 -7.75
C ILE A 128 -9.67 -15.07 -7.92
N ARG A 129 -9.44 -16.27 -8.45
CA ARG A 129 -10.46 -17.32 -8.51
C ARG A 129 -10.76 -17.84 -7.10
N ARG A 130 -11.92 -17.46 -6.57
CA ARG A 130 -12.61 -18.20 -5.51
C ARG A 130 -13.40 -19.34 -6.12
#